data_AF-A0A519W9N8-F1
#
_entry.id   AF-A0A519W9N8-F1
#
_cell.length_a   1.000
_cell.length_b   1.000
_cell.length_c   1.000
_cell.angle_alpha   90.00
_cell.angle_beta   90.00
_cell.angle_gamma   90.00
#
_symmetry.space_group_name_H-M   'P 1'
#
loop_
_entity.id
_entity.type
_entity.pdbx_description
1 polymer ?
#
loop_
_entity_poly.entity_id
_entity_poly.type
_entity_poly.pdbx_seq_one_letter_code
_entity_poly.pdbx_strand_id
1 'polypeptide(L)'
;MRKSIYLVAYCLVLFPVLANAQATYPFGTILKKLYADQGKNANNVVKPAQSVLETIKSDGTWADINYEDKSTTNWLPIAHITRVTDLVYAYSTEGSTYRKNDKVYNAIVNALKVWYEKDPKSTNWWHNEINVPQKLGLLLVVMTSAEKQLPEELQDQLIERLKRGNMVEKTGANKTDIAMHYFYRALLTEDSKLLGESLTEIFKPVSLVDGEEGLQYDFSYLQHGPQLYIGGYGNVFLGGVIKIAGYVAGTPYALSKEKMALLSEFYQNTYLKTFRSRYIDFNVEGRGVSRPKVLRKPSEKYRLNSMKEIDASNADKWENERLRVDSATGFTIAPYHKHFWKGDYTIHVRPEYTFNVRISSKRTKRAEAGNNENLYGRYLSDGATNLQLNGPEYYNIMPVWEWDKIPGVTAADRAEDLKMTVNWGETGHNDFAGGVSDGTYGATAYQLAYDGVRAKKAWFFFDKEIVAMGADIGTDSIL
;
A
#
# COMPACT_ATOMS: atom_id res chain seq x y z
N MET A 1 -0.76 68.18 21.94
CA MET A 1 -1.09 67.07 21.03
C MET A 1 -0.41 65.82 21.52
N ARG A 2 -1.19 64.76 21.76
CA ARG A 2 -0.77 63.43 22.21
C ARG A 2 0.29 62.81 21.28
N LYS A 3 1.27 62.09 21.83
CA LYS A 3 1.47 60.65 21.52
C LYS A 3 2.44 59.99 22.50
N SER A 4 2.04 58.80 22.91
CA SER A 4 2.53 58.02 24.03
C SER A 4 3.65 57.04 23.64
N ILE A 5 4.41 56.67 24.68
CA ILE A 5 5.33 55.54 24.86
C ILE A 5 4.77 54.19 24.35
N TYR A 6 5.62 53.33 23.77
CA TYR A 6 5.69 51.85 23.97
C TYR A 6 7.06 51.36 23.45
N LEU A 7 8.05 51.13 24.33
CA LEU A 7 8.44 49.85 24.95
C LEU A 7 8.68 48.70 23.93
N VAL A 8 9.97 48.43 23.69
CA VAL A 8 10.48 47.28 22.92
C VAL A 8 10.31 46.02 23.76
N ALA A 9 9.40 45.13 23.37
CA ALA A 9 9.29 43.80 23.92
C ALA A 9 10.09 42.81 23.07
N TYR A 10 11.13 42.24 23.67
CA TYR A 10 11.87 41.08 23.16
C TYR A 10 10.88 39.90 23.03
N CYS A 11 10.59 39.45 21.82
CA CYS A 11 9.95 38.15 21.59
C CYS A 11 10.97 37.03 21.84
N LEU A 12 11.17 36.69 23.11
CA LEU A 12 11.66 35.37 23.51
C LEU A 12 10.60 34.36 23.06
N VAL A 13 10.90 33.63 21.98
CA VAL A 13 10.20 32.41 21.63
C VAL A 13 10.45 31.42 22.77
N LEU A 14 9.49 31.33 23.68
CA LEU A 14 9.42 30.30 24.70
C LEU A 14 9.28 28.95 24.00
N PHE A 15 10.40 28.25 23.83
CA PHE A 15 10.38 26.80 23.66
C PHE A 15 9.67 26.20 24.87
N PRO A 16 8.64 25.35 24.70
CA PRO A 16 8.15 24.56 25.80
C PRO A 16 9.28 23.61 26.21
N VAL A 17 9.75 23.77 27.45
CA VAL A 17 10.66 22.86 28.13
C VAL A 17 9.96 21.51 28.22
N LEU A 18 10.26 20.60 27.28
CA LEU A 18 9.91 19.19 27.38
C LEU A 18 11.01 18.50 28.20
N ALA A 19 10.80 18.45 29.52
CA ALA A 19 11.49 17.50 30.38
C ALA A 19 10.80 16.13 30.28
N ASN A 20 11.03 15.44 29.17
CA ASN A 20 10.95 13.98 29.07
C ASN A 20 12.29 13.58 28.45
N ALA A 21 12.95 12.56 29.00
CA ALA A 21 14.24 12.06 28.48
C ALA A 21 14.17 11.98 26.96
N GLN A 22 14.92 12.85 26.28
CA GLN A 22 14.82 13.01 24.84
C GLN A 22 15.35 11.71 24.23
N ALA A 23 14.45 10.88 23.70
CA ALA A 23 14.76 9.57 23.12
C ALA A 23 16.05 9.64 22.29
N THR A 24 16.94 8.66 22.49
CA THR A 24 18.31 8.77 22.00
C THR A 24 18.37 8.78 20.48
N TYR A 25 19.38 9.39 19.88
CA TYR A 25 19.62 9.21 18.45
C TYR A 25 20.06 7.75 18.21
N PRO A 26 19.44 7.02 17.26
CA PRO A 26 18.50 7.49 16.24
C PRO A 26 16.99 7.34 16.57
N PHE A 27 16.62 6.62 17.64
CA PHE A 27 15.24 6.31 18.03
C PHE A 27 14.34 7.55 18.12
N GLY A 28 14.80 8.63 18.76
CA GLY A 28 14.00 9.86 18.89
C GLY A 28 13.68 10.51 17.54
N THR A 29 14.56 10.37 16.54
CA THR A 29 14.30 10.86 15.17
C THR A 29 13.23 10.02 14.48
N ILE A 30 13.32 8.69 14.62
CA ILE A 30 12.37 7.75 14.03
C ILE A 30 10.98 7.93 14.65
N LEU A 31 10.90 7.99 15.99
CA LEU A 31 9.66 8.21 16.73
C LEU A 31 9.00 9.53 16.34
N LYS A 32 9.75 10.63 16.26
CA LYS A 32 9.23 11.93 15.83
C LYS A 32 8.54 11.85 14.46
N LYS A 33 9.13 11.16 13.50
CA LYS A 33 8.56 10.98 12.15
C LYS A 33 7.36 10.05 12.15
N LEU A 34 7.41 8.98 12.93
CA LEU A 34 6.28 8.06 13.11
C LEU A 34 5.07 8.78 13.70
N TYR A 35 5.26 9.66 14.69
CA TYR A 35 4.18 10.47 15.25
C TYR A 35 3.60 11.46 14.25
N ALA A 36 4.45 12.11 13.46
CA ALA A 36 4.00 13.01 12.41
C ALA A 36 3.12 12.26 11.37
N ASP A 37 3.51 11.04 10.98
CA ASP A 37 2.74 10.20 10.04
C ASP A 37 1.40 9.73 10.61
N GLN A 38 1.28 9.58 11.93
CA GLN A 38 -0.01 9.20 12.51
C GLN A 38 -1.08 10.25 12.23
N GLY A 39 -0.71 11.51 11.95
CA GLY A 39 -1.48 12.44 11.12
C GLY A 39 -2.92 12.72 11.58
N LYS A 40 -3.27 12.37 12.82
CA LYS A 40 -4.62 12.57 13.32
C LYS A 40 -4.73 14.02 13.80
N ASN A 41 -5.53 14.81 13.09
CA ASN A 41 -6.00 16.08 13.62
C ASN A 41 -6.94 15.79 14.81
N ALA A 42 -6.92 16.65 15.84
CA ALA A 42 -7.85 16.66 16.97
C ALA A 42 -9.30 16.30 16.58
N ASN A 43 -9.80 16.85 15.47
CA ASN A 43 -11.17 16.61 15.01
C ASN A 43 -11.48 15.14 14.66
N ASN A 44 -10.46 14.37 14.26
CA ASN A 44 -10.61 12.97 13.81
C ASN A 44 -10.47 11.97 14.96
N VAL A 45 -9.97 12.37 16.13
CA VAL A 45 -9.77 11.47 17.28
C VAL A 45 -10.86 11.56 18.33
N VAL A 46 -11.51 12.72 18.43
CA VAL A 46 -12.49 12.98 19.50
C VAL A 46 -13.73 12.10 19.35
N LYS A 47 -14.35 12.05 18.16
CA LYS A 47 -15.58 11.27 17.96
C LYS A 47 -15.40 9.76 18.20
N PRO A 48 -14.38 9.10 17.62
CA PRO A 48 -14.13 7.68 17.92
C PRO A 48 -13.92 7.43 19.42
N ALA A 49 -13.09 8.24 20.08
CA ALA A 49 -12.83 8.07 21.50
C ALA A 49 -14.09 8.29 22.35
N GLN A 50 -14.95 9.25 22.01
CA GLN A 50 -16.21 9.46 22.69
C GLN A 50 -17.09 8.20 22.64
N SER A 51 -17.31 7.61 21.46
CA SER A 51 -18.10 6.39 21.31
C SER A 51 -17.52 5.20 22.09
N VAL A 52 -16.19 5.14 22.19
CA VAL A 52 -15.51 4.13 23.00
C VAL A 52 -15.72 4.37 24.50
N LEU A 53 -15.62 5.62 24.97
CA LEU A 53 -15.82 5.98 26.38
C LEU A 53 -17.25 5.79 26.86
N GLU A 54 -18.24 5.90 25.97
CA GLU A 54 -19.66 5.66 26.27
C GLU A 54 -19.96 4.18 26.53
N THR A 55 -19.11 3.27 26.05
CA THR A 55 -19.37 1.82 26.06
C THR A 55 -18.40 1.02 26.94
N ILE A 56 -17.26 1.60 27.34
CA ILE A 56 -16.28 0.94 28.22
C ILE A 56 -16.81 0.85 29.65
N LYS A 57 -16.64 -0.32 30.28
CA LYS A 57 -16.94 -0.52 31.71
C LYS A 57 -15.78 -0.03 32.59
N SER A 58 -16.06 0.16 33.88
CA SER A 58 -15.05 0.61 34.86
C SER A 58 -13.85 -0.34 34.98
N ASP A 59 -14.06 -1.64 34.74
CA ASP A 59 -13.01 -2.67 34.74
C ASP A 59 -12.15 -2.67 33.47
N GLY A 60 -12.46 -1.86 32.45
CA GLY A 60 -11.73 -1.81 31.18
C GLY A 60 -12.25 -2.80 30.11
N THR A 61 -13.35 -3.51 30.37
CA THR A 61 -13.97 -4.40 29.39
C THR A 61 -15.07 -3.70 28.58
N TRP A 62 -15.51 -4.39 27.52
CA TRP A 62 -16.71 -4.05 26.75
C TRP A 62 -17.66 -5.25 26.74
N ALA A 63 -18.95 -4.99 26.93
CA ALA A 63 -19.97 -6.05 27.05
C ALA A 63 -20.19 -6.85 25.77
N ASP A 64 -19.96 -6.22 24.61
CA ASP A 64 -20.18 -6.79 23.29
C ASP A 64 -18.98 -7.59 22.74
N ILE A 65 -17.89 -7.67 23.50
CA ILE A 65 -16.71 -8.44 23.12
C ILE A 65 -16.70 -9.78 23.86
N ASN A 66 -16.79 -10.88 23.11
CA ASN A 66 -16.53 -12.21 23.64
C ASN A 66 -15.01 -12.48 23.66
N TYR A 67 -14.37 -12.29 24.82
CA TYR A 67 -12.92 -12.50 24.98
C TYR A 67 -12.46 -13.96 24.87
N GLU A 68 -13.38 -14.92 24.98
CA GLU A 68 -13.11 -16.36 24.82
C GLU A 68 -13.25 -16.83 23.37
N ASP A 69 -13.67 -15.96 22.45
CA ASP A 69 -13.75 -16.28 21.03
C ASP A 69 -12.36 -16.66 20.49
N LYS A 70 -12.29 -17.78 19.77
CA LYS A 70 -11.08 -18.28 19.12
C LYS A 70 -11.20 -18.39 17.61
N SER A 71 -12.22 -17.78 17.01
CA SER A 71 -12.53 -17.89 15.58
C SER A 71 -11.32 -17.66 14.68
N THR A 72 -11.18 -18.52 13.66
CA THR A 72 -10.07 -18.47 12.68
C THR A 72 -10.12 -17.22 11.79
N THR A 73 -11.33 -16.76 11.50
CA THR A 73 -11.62 -15.57 10.67
C THR A 73 -12.58 -14.67 11.43
N ASN A 74 -12.57 -13.36 11.13
CA ASN A 74 -13.39 -12.37 11.82
C ASN A 74 -13.27 -12.43 13.36
N TRP A 75 -12.06 -12.70 13.85
CA TRP A 75 -11.79 -12.88 15.28
C TRP A 75 -12.11 -11.60 16.05
N LEU A 76 -13.23 -11.60 16.77
CA LEU A 76 -13.85 -10.40 17.34
C LEU A 76 -13.07 -9.75 18.49
N PRO A 77 -12.28 -10.46 19.31
CA PRO A 77 -11.49 -9.83 20.38
C PRO A 77 -10.57 -8.70 19.92
N ILE A 78 -10.16 -8.67 18.65
CA ILE A 78 -9.35 -7.57 18.11
C ILE A 78 -10.02 -6.20 18.20
N ALA A 79 -11.36 -6.16 18.33
CA ALA A 79 -12.10 -4.93 18.57
C ALA A 79 -11.64 -4.22 19.85
N HIS A 80 -11.21 -4.96 20.88
CA HIS A 80 -10.68 -4.40 22.13
C HIS A 80 -9.47 -3.51 21.82
N ILE A 81 -8.43 -4.06 21.18
CA ILE A 81 -7.21 -3.30 20.83
C ILE A 81 -7.54 -2.12 19.91
N THR A 82 -8.48 -2.28 18.98
CA THR A 82 -8.92 -1.18 18.10
C THR A 82 -9.55 -0.03 18.89
N ARG A 83 -10.40 -0.33 19.88
CA ARG A 83 -11.02 0.68 20.75
C ARG A 83 -10.00 1.37 21.65
N VAL A 84 -9.08 0.61 22.25
CA VAL A 84 -8.00 1.21 23.06
C VAL A 84 -7.11 2.10 22.19
N THR A 85 -6.86 1.72 20.94
CA THR A 85 -6.12 2.54 19.97
C THR A 85 -6.79 3.91 19.80
N ASP A 86 -8.11 3.96 19.65
CA ASP A 86 -8.84 5.24 19.53
C ASP A 86 -8.70 6.12 20.78
N LEU A 87 -8.75 5.54 21.98
CA LEU A 87 -8.51 6.26 23.22
C LEU A 87 -7.08 6.81 23.30
N VAL A 88 -6.07 5.99 22.98
CA VAL A 88 -4.65 6.37 22.99
C VAL A 88 -4.38 7.52 22.03
N TYR A 89 -4.96 7.47 20.82
CA TYR A 89 -4.87 8.57 19.88
C TYR A 89 -5.51 9.85 20.41
N ALA A 90 -6.72 9.77 20.98
CA ALA A 90 -7.38 10.94 21.54
C ALA A 90 -6.64 11.52 22.76
N TYR A 91 -5.96 10.67 23.53
CA TYR A 91 -5.17 11.07 24.69
C TYR A 91 -3.83 11.75 24.30
N SER A 92 -3.19 11.27 23.23
CA SER A 92 -1.84 11.69 22.84
C SER A 92 -1.81 12.83 21.81
N THR A 93 -2.87 12.97 21.00
CA THR A 93 -2.94 13.95 19.90
C THR A 93 -3.01 15.40 20.41
N GLU A 94 -2.17 16.28 19.86
CA GLU A 94 -2.22 17.71 20.14
C GLU A 94 -3.53 18.35 19.67
N GLY A 95 -4.10 19.24 20.49
CA GLY A 95 -5.39 19.90 20.24
C GLY A 95 -6.64 19.05 20.52
N SER A 96 -6.48 17.75 20.83
CA SER A 96 -7.61 16.90 21.24
C SER A 96 -8.21 17.38 22.56
N THR A 97 -9.54 17.40 22.67
CA THR A 97 -10.24 17.72 23.93
C THR A 97 -10.07 16.66 25.02
N TYR A 98 -9.61 15.45 24.63
CA TYR A 98 -9.29 14.36 25.54
C TYR A 98 -7.81 14.30 25.94
N ARG A 99 -6.98 15.23 25.43
CA ARG A 99 -5.57 15.31 25.80
C ARG A 99 -5.43 15.54 27.30
N LYS A 100 -4.59 14.75 27.97
CA LYS A 100 -4.36 14.75 29.43
C LYS A 100 -5.61 14.44 30.28
N ASN A 101 -6.69 13.93 29.69
CA ASN A 101 -7.89 13.61 30.45
C ASN A 101 -7.69 12.35 31.30
N ASP A 102 -7.77 12.47 32.63
CA ASP A 102 -7.54 11.35 33.55
C ASP A 102 -8.56 10.21 33.39
N LYS A 103 -9.80 10.50 33.01
CA LYS A 103 -10.82 9.47 32.73
C LYS A 103 -10.40 8.63 31.53
N VAL A 104 -9.89 9.27 30.48
CA VAL A 104 -9.37 8.57 29.29
C VAL A 104 -8.12 7.78 29.61
N TYR A 105 -7.17 8.36 30.35
CA TYR A 105 -5.98 7.67 30.80
C TYR A 105 -6.32 6.40 31.61
N ASN A 106 -7.20 6.51 32.60
CA ASN A 106 -7.62 5.36 33.42
C ASN A 106 -8.33 4.29 32.59
N ALA A 107 -9.16 4.69 31.61
CA ALA A 107 -9.78 3.77 30.68
C ALA A 107 -8.74 3.00 29.83
N ILE A 108 -7.71 3.68 29.32
CA ILE A 108 -6.60 3.07 28.57
C ILE A 108 -5.87 2.04 29.45
N VAL A 109 -5.47 2.45 30.66
CA VAL A 109 -4.71 1.59 31.58
C VAL A 109 -5.52 0.35 31.97
N ASN A 110 -6.79 0.51 32.35
CA ASN A 110 -7.63 -0.62 32.74
C ASN A 110 -7.89 -1.58 31.58
N ALA A 111 -8.17 -1.05 30.39
CA ALA A 111 -8.37 -1.89 29.21
C ALA A 111 -7.11 -2.69 28.84
N LEU A 112 -5.94 -2.04 28.84
CA LEU A 112 -4.68 -2.73 28.56
C LEU A 112 -4.33 -3.79 29.61
N LYS A 113 -4.63 -3.55 30.90
CA LYS A 113 -4.51 -4.57 31.96
C LYS A 113 -5.38 -5.79 31.67
N VAL A 114 -6.67 -5.55 31.38
CA VAL A 114 -7.61 -6.63 31.01
C VAL A 114 -7.14 -7.41 29.80
N TRP A 115 -6.64 -6.73 28.76
CA TRP A 115 -6.10 -7.40 27.58
C TRP A 115 -4.91 -8.30 27.93
N TYR A 116 -3.99 -7.79 28.75
CA TYR A 116 -2.83 -8.55 29.21
C TYR A 116 -3.26 -9.77 30.03
N GLU A 117 -4.15 -9.60 31.01
CA GLU A 117 -4.64 -10.65 31.91
C GLU A 117 -5.41 -11.75 31.17
N LYS A 118 -6.32 -11.38 30.27
CA LYS A 118 -7.16 -12.35 29.53
C LYS A 118 -6.41 -13.09 28.43
N ASP A 119 -5.37 -12.47 27.87
CA ASP A 119 -4.59 -12.98 26.74
C ASP A 119 -5.41 -13.66 25.62
N PRO A 120 -6.40 -12.97 25.00
CA PRO A 120 -7.23 -13.60 23.96
C PRO A 120 -6.37 -14.11 22.80
N LYS A 121 -6.68 -15.31 22.30
CA LYS A 121 -6.02 -15.92 21.13
C LYS A 121 -7.02 -16.52 20.16
N SER A 122 -6.77 -16.30 18.88
CA SER A 122 -7.43 -17.02 17.79
C SER A 122 -6.80 -18.40 17.60
N THR A 123 -7.54 -19.34 17.02
CA THR A 123 -6.94 -20.56 16.44
C THR A 123 -6.08 -20.26 15.22
N ASN A 124 -6.24 -19.09 14.58
CA ASN A 124 -5.39 -18.62 13.50
C ASN A 124 -4.15 -17.91 14.06
N TRP A 125 -2.98 -18.51 13.84
CA TRP A 125 -1.68 -17.99 14.27
C TRP A 125 -1.45 -16.55 13.79
N TRP A 126 -1.95 -16.17 12.61
CA TRP A 126 -1.76 -14.82 12.04
C TRP A 126 -2.29 -13.72 12.96
N HIS A 127 -3.44 -13.94 13.60
CA HIS A 127 -3.97 -12.96 14.55
C HIS A 127 -3.05 -12.78 15.75
N ASN A 128 -2.47 -13.89 16.22
CA ASN A 128 -1.67 -13.96 17.45
C ASN A 128 -0.23 -13.46 17.24
N GLU A 129 0.36 -13.75 16.08
CA GLU A 129 1.77 -13.49 15.75
C GLU A 129 1.98 -12.25 14.88
N ILE A 130 0.95 -11.72 14.22
CA ILE A 130 1.07 -10.57 13.33
C ILE A 130 0.11 -9.45 13.75
N ASN A 131 -1.21 -9.71 13.68
CA ASN A 131 -2.21 -8.64 13.81
C ASN A 131 -2.18 -7.96 15.19
N VAL A 132 -2.26 -8.76 16.26
CA VAL A 132 -2.22 -8.24 17.63
C VAL A 132 -0.87 -7.58 17.93
N PRO A 133 0.29 -8.22 17.70
CA PRO A 133 1.57 -7.58 17.96
C PRO A 133 1.80 -6.27 17.19
N GLN A 134 1.40 -6.19 15.91
CA GLN A 134 1.54 -4.95 15.15
C GLN A 134 0.67 -3.82 15.74
N LYS A 135 -0.62 -4.09 16.02
CA LYS A 135 -1.53 -3.08 16.55
C LYS A 135 -1.14 -2.66 17.96
N LEU A 136 -0.81 -3.61 18.83
CA LEU A 136 -0.38 -3.32 20.19
C LEU A 136 0.97 -2.58 20.20
N GLY A 137 1.93 -3.00 19.37
CA GLY A 137 3.23 -2.33 19.25
C GLY A 137 3.10 -0.88 18.81
N LEU A 138 2.32 -0.61 17.76
CA LEU A 138 2.08 0.76 17.30
C LEU A 138 1.35 1.60 18.35
N LEU A 139 0.33 1.02 19.00
CA LEU A 139 -0.40 1.68 20.09
C LEU A 139 0.54 2.11 21.21
N LEU A 140 1.41 1.20 21.68
CA LEU A 140 2.39 1.50 22.72
C LEU A 140 3.38 2.57 22.26
N VAL A 141 3.85 2.49 21.01
CA VAL A 141 4.74 3.53 20.45
C VAL A 141 4.07 4.89 20.51
N VAL A 142 2.82 5.01 20.04
CA VAL A 142 2.06 6.28 20.10
C VAL A 142 1.90 6.76 21.55
N MET A 143 1.64 5.85 22.48
CA MET A 143 1.52 6.18 23.91
C MET A 143 2.79 6.79 24.48
N THR A 144 3.98 6.46 23.94
CA THR A 144 5.23 7.11 24.39
C THR A 144 5.33 8.60 24.04
N SER A 145 4.47 9.12 23.14
CA SER A 145 4.32 10.57 22.91
C SER A 145 3.42 11.29 23.92
N ALA A 146 2.68 10.54 24.75
CA ALA A 146 1.78 11.12 25.74
C ALA A 146 2.56 11.76 26.91
N GLU A 147 1.95 12.73 27.58
CA GLU A 147 2.62 13.40 28.71
C GLU A 147 2.69 12.51 29.95
N LYS A 148 1.66 11.70 30.18
CA LYS A 148 1.64 10.67 31.23
C LYS A 148 1.81 9.32 30.58
N GLN A 149 2.91 8.66 30.89
CA GLN A 149 3.22 7.31 30.42
C GLN A 149 2.36 6.26 31.12
N LEU A 150 2.27 5.06 30.54
CA LEU A 150 1.66 3.91 31.21
C LEU A 150 2.43 3.55 32.49
N PRO A 151 1.81 2.84 33.45
CA PRO A 151 2.55 2.23 34.54
C PRO A 151 3.66 1.32 33.97
N GLU A 152 4.89 1.49 34.44
CA GLU A 152 6.10 0.82 33.93
C GLU A 152 5.92 -0.71 33.87
N GLU A 153 5.42 -1.32 34.94
CA GLU A 153 5.14 -2.77 34.98
C GLU A 153 4.18 -3.23 33.87
N LEU A 154 3.12 -2.46 33.61
CA LEU A 154 2.16 -2.80 32.55
C LEU A 154 2.79 -2.64 31.16
N GLN A 155 3.60 -1.60 30.97
CA GLN A 155 4.31 -1.37 29.72
C GLN A 155 5.27 -2.52 29.42
N ASP A 156 6.08 -2.94 30.39
CA ASP A 156 7.03 -4.05 30.25
C ASP A 156 6.30 -5.37 29.97
N GLN A 157 5.22 -5.64 30.70
CA GLN A 157 4.35 -6.80 30.47
C GLN A 157 3.81 -6.85 29.03
N LEU A 158 3.35 -5.71 28.50
CA LEU A 158 2.84 -5.63 27.14
C LEU A 158 3.95 -5.74 26.09
N ILE A 159 5.14 -5.17 26.33
CA ILE A 159 6.32 -5.31 25.46
C ILE A 159 6.77 -6.78 25.39
N GLU A 160 6.80 -7.48 26.52
CA GLU A 160 7.05 -8.92 26.55
C GLU A 160 5.94 -9.70 25.82
N ARG A 161 4.68 -9.27 25.93
CA ARG A 161 3.56 -9.88 25.19
C ARG A 161 3.71 -9.75 23.66
N LEU A 162 4.44 -8.74 23.17
CA LEU A 162 4.77 -8.59 21.74
C LEU A 162 5.74 -9.66 21.22
N LYS A 163 6.37 -10.48 22.08
CA LYS A 163 7.28 -11.57 21.68
C LYS A 163 6.52 -12.78 21.10
N ARG A 164 5.66 -12.55 20.11
CA ARG A 164 4.93 -13.57 19.35
C ARG A 164 5.36 -13.51 17.90
N GLY A 165 5.50 -14.67 17.27
CA GLY A 165 6.02 -14.76 15.91
C GLY A 165 7.54 -14.68 15.85
N ASN A 166 8.11 -15.50 14.97
CA ASN A 166 9.54 -15.56 14.71
C ASN A 166 9.80 -15.12 13.26
N MET A 167 10.46 -13.98 13.08
CA MET A 167 10.77 -13.46 11.75
C MET A 167 11.75 -14.36 10.99
N VAL A 168 12.58 -15.15 11.67
CA VAL A 168 13.53 -16.08 11.02
C VAL A 168 12.78 -17.23 10.37
N GLU A 169 11.78 -17.79 11.05
CA GLU A 169 11.03 -18.98 10.63
C GLU A 169 9.97 -18.74 9.56
N LYS A 170 9.51 -17.50 9.36
CA LYS A 170 8.53 -17.17 8.32
C LYS A 170 9.22 -16.84 6.99
N THR A 171 8.43 -16.63 5.94
CA THR A 171 8.90 -16.19 4.61
C THR A 171 7.92 -15.17 4.01
N GLY A 172 8.33 -14.49 2.94
CA GLY A 172 7.47 -13.55 2.20
C GLY A 172 6.82 -12.49 3.08
N ALA A 173 5.56 -12.15 2.77
CA ALA A 173 4.78 -11.12 3.48
C ALA A 173 4.66 -11.39 4.98
N ASN A 174 4.50 -12.66 5.41
CA ASN A 174 4.42 -13.02 6.82
C ASN A 174 5.70 -12.65 7.59
N LYS A 175 6.87 -12.82 6.96
CA LYS A 175 8.14 -12.40 7.58
C LYS A 175 8.19 -10.88 7.75
N THR A 176 7.85 -10.14 6.70
CA THR A 176 7.83 -8.67 6.70
C THR A 176 6.85 -8.12 7.75
N ASP A 177 5.69 -8.76 7.88
CA ASP A 177 4.67 -8.41 8.87
C ASP A 177 5.13 -8.65 10.31
N ILE A 178 5.81 -9.77 10.58
CA ILE A 178 6.41 -10.01 11.90
C ILE A 178 7.53 -8.99 12.17
N ALA A 179 8.38 -8.74 11.18
CA ALA A 179 9.45 -7.75 11.29
C ALA A 179 8.91 -6.35 11.63
N MET A 180 7.71 -5.99 11.18
CA MET A 180 7.07 -4.71 11.52
C MET A 180 6.83 -4.53 13.03
N HIS A 181 6.34 -5.54 13.74
CA HIS A 181 6.15 -5.40 15.19
C HIS A 181 7.46 -5.62 15.96
N TYR A 182 8.47 -6.28 15.39
CA TYR A 182 9.84 -6.25 15.90
C TYR A 182 10.43 -4.83 15.82
N PHE A 183 10.18 -4.11 14.71
CA PHE A 183 10.54 -2.70 14.57
C PHE A 183 9.90 -1.85 15.67
N TYR A 184 8.58 -1.96 15.91
CA TYR A 184 7.93 -1.22 17.00
C TYR A 184 8.50 -1.58 18.37
N ARG A 185 8.75 -2.86 18.64
CA ARG A 185 9.37 -3.29 19.90
C ARG A 185 10.78 -2.71 20.05
N ALA A 186 11.58 -2.69 18.98
CA ALA A 186 12.90 -2.08 19.00
C ALA A 186 12.86 -0.59 19.31
N LEU A 187 11.84 0.13 18.83
CA LEU A 187 11.64 1.53 19.20
C LEU A 187 11.24 1.71 20.67
N LEU A 188 10.39 0.82 21.19
CA LEU A 188 9.95 0.85 22.59
C LEU A 188 11.07 0.54 23.59
N THR A 189 12.03 -0.30 23.19
CA THR A 189 13.14 -0.74 24.06
C THR A 189 14.48 -0.09 23.70
N GLU A 190 14.51 0.85 22.74
CA GLU A 190 15.72 1.42 22.14
C GLU A 190 16.79 0.36 21.76
N ASP A 191 16.37 -0.82 21.27
CA ASP A 191 17.26 -1.92 20.91
C ASP A 191 17.75 -1.77 19.47
N SER A 192 18.99 -1.32 19.32
CA SER A 192 19.62 -1.05 18.01
C SER A 192 19.83 -2.33 17.18
N LYS A 193 20.11 -3.46 17.83
CA LYS A 193 20.30 -4.73 17.14
C LYS A 193 18.97 -5.21 16.56
N LEU A 194 17.92 -5.21 17.39
CA LEU A 194 16.57 -5.58 16.95
C LEU A 194 16.04 -4.64 15.86
N LEU A 195 16.35 -3.35 15.95
CA LEU A 195 16.00 -2.37 14.92
C LEU A 195 16.68 -2.69 13.58
N GLY A 196 17.99 -2.95 13.60
CA GLY A 196 18.73 -3.30 12.38
C GLY A 196 18.25 -4.60 11.73
N GLU A 197 18.00 -5.63 12.53
CA GLU A 197 17.49 -6.93 12.04
C GLU A 197 16.08 -6.81 11.46
N SER A 198 15.17 -6.10 12.16
CA SER A 198 13.80 -5.89 11.67
C SER A 198 13.76 -5.09 10.37
N LEU A 199 14.54 -4.02 10.25
CA LEU A 199 14.62 -3.22 9.02
C LEU A 199 15.22 -3.99 7.85
N THR A 200 16.19 -4.88 8.11
CA THR A 200 16.75 -5.77 7.09
C THR A 200 15.67 -6.62 6.45
N GLU A 201 14.78 -7.20 7.26
CA GLU A 201 13.68 -8.03 6.77
C GLU A 201 12.55 -7.20 6.15
N ILE A 202 12.21 -6.04 6.71
CA ILE A 202 11.21 -5.13 6.13
C ILE A 202 11.61 -4.68 4.73
N PHE A 203 12.89 -4.36 4.52
CA PHE A 203 13.40 -3.90 3.23
C PHE A 203 13.85 -5.04 2.30
N LYS A 204 13.78 -6.30 2.73
CA LYS A 204 14.17 -7.46 1.93
C LYS A 204 13.46 -7.49 0.57
N PRO A 205 12.13 -7.26 0.46
CA PRO A 205 11.42 -7.28 -0.83
C PRO A 205 11.86 -6.19 -1.83
N VAL A 206 12.66 -5.20 -1.39
CA VAL A 206 13.29 -4.22 -2.30
C VAL A 206 14.50 -4.87 -2.97
N SER A 207 14.24 -5.87 -3.81
CA SER A 207 15.21 -6.65 -4.57
C SER A 207 14.57 -7.21 -5.82
N LEU A 208 15.35 -7.41 -6.87
CA LEU A 208 14.87 -8.05 -8.10
C LEU A 208 14.79 -9.57 -7.90
N VAL A 209 13.70 -10.17 -8.36
CA VAL A 209 13.51 -11.63 -8.43
C VAL A 209 13.19 -12.06 -9.88
N ASP A 210 13.31 -13.36 -10.15
CA ASP A 210 13.10 -13.91 -11.49
C ASP A 210 11.91 -14.87 -11.54
N GLY A 211 10.75 -14.36 -11.96
CA GLY A 211 9.52 -15.15 -12.15
C GLY A 211 8.75 -15.46 -10.86
N GLU A 212 9.41 -15.34 -9.71
CA GLU A 212 8.78 -15.40 -8.38
C GLU A 212 7.93 -14.15 -8.10
N GLU A 213 7.18 -14.17 -6.99
CA GLU A 213 6.42 -13.01 -6.52
C GLU A 213 7.37 -11.89 -6.06
N GLY A 214 7.05 -10.64 -6.42
CA GLY A 214 7.82 -9.47 -6.05
C GLY A 214 8.15 -8.57 -7.23
N LEU A 215 9.22 -7.79 -7.06
CA LEU A 215 9.74 -6.88 -8.07
C LEU A 215 10.62 -7.65 -9.06
N GLN A 216 10.26 -7.65 -10.34
CA GLN A 216 10.96 -8.45 -11.36
C GLN A 216 12.11 -7.69 -12.00
N TYR A 217 13.01 -8.40 -12.68
CA TYR A 217 14.13 -7.81 -13.45
C TYR A 217 13.71 -6.81 -14.54
N ASP A 218 12.48 -6.86 -15.04
CA ASP A 218 11.93 -5.86 -15.97
C ASP A 218 11.22 -4.69 -15.24
N PHE A 219 11.24 -4.67 -13.91
CA PHE A 219 10.52 -3.77 -13.01
C PHE A 219 9.00 -3.85 -13.11
N SER A 220 8.43 -4.94 -13.62
CA SER A 220 7.05 -5.31 -13.28
C SER A 220 6.97 -5.80 -11.83
N TYR A 221 5.76 -5.84 -11.27
CA TYR A 221 5.53 -6.41 -9.95
C TYR A 221 4.51 -7.54 -10.06
N LEU A 222 4.86 -8.73 -9.56
CA LEU A 222 4.02 -9.92 -9.62
C LEU A 222 3.58 -10.39 -8.23
N GLN A 223 2.35 -10.90 -8.11
CA GLN A 223 1.82 -11.49 -6.87
C GLN A 223 0.77 -12.55 -7.19
N HIS A 224 0.62 -13.55 -6.32
CA HIS A 224 -0.17 -14.77 -6.55
C HIS A 224 0.38 -15.58 -7.72
N GLY A 225 1.67 -15.92 -7.61
CA GLY A 225 2.48 -16.42 -8.73
C GLY A 225 2.86 -15.30 -9.70
N PRO A 226 3.21 -15.63 -10.96
CA PRO A 226 3.65 -14.65 -11.95
C PRO A 226 2.48 -13.86 -12.57
N GLN A 227 1.62 -13.26 -11.74
CA GLN A 227 0.47 -12.45 -12.17
C GLN A 227 0.79 -10.95 -12.05
N LEU A 228 0.52 -10.17 -13.10
CA LEU A 228 0.73 -8.72 -13.11
C LEU A 228 -0.08 -8.00 -12.02
N TYR A 229 0.62 -7.27 -11.14
CA TYR A 229 0.03 -6.63 -9.97
C TYR A 229 0.65 -5.26 -9.59
N ILE A 230 1.07 -4.47 -10.58
CA ILE A 230 1.71 -3.16 -10.36
C ILE A 230 0.84 -2.21 -9.51
N GLY A 231 -0.44 -2.05 -9.85
CA GLY A 231 -1.38 -1.11 -9.22
C GLY A 231 -2.02 -1.62 -7.92
N GLY A 232 -2.12 -2.95 -7.78
CA GLY A 232 -2.66 -3.60 -6.59
C GLY A 232 -1.60 -3.92 -5.53
N TYR A 233 -1.07 -5.14 -5.48
CA TYR A 233 -0.06 -5.50 -4.48
C TYR A 233 1.25 -4.69 -4.59
N GLY A 234 1.64 -4.26 -5.80
CA GLY A 234 2.75 -3.33 -5.99
C GLY A 234 2.55 -1.97 -5.31
N ASN A 235 1.31 -1.46 -5.26
CA ASN A 235 0.95 -0.26 -4.49
C ASN A 235 1.06 -0.50 -2.97
N VAL A 236 0.70 -1.68 -2.49
CA VAL A 236 0.83 -2.06 -1.07
C VAL A 236 2.31 -2.12 -0.69
N PHE A 237 3.13 -2.77 -1.52
CA PHE A 237 4.59 -2.80 -1.39
C PHE A 237 5.19 -1.40 -1.32
N LEU A 238 4.86 -0.53 -2.29
CA LEU A 238 5.34 0.86 -2.32
C LEU A 238 4.97 1.63 -1.06
N GLY A 239 3.70 1.57 -0.65
CA GLY A 239 3.20 2.26 0.53
C GLY A 239 3.93 1.83 1.81
N GLY A 240 4.15 0.53 1.98
CA GLY A 240 4.86 -0.01 3.15
C GLY A 240 6.33 0.41 3.19
N VAL A 241 7.06 0.23 2.08
CA VAL A 241 8.50 0.54 2.01
C VAL A 241 8.75 2.04 2.17
N ILE A 242 8.01 2.90 1.45
CA ILE A 242 8.21 4.36 1.48
C ILE A 242 7.93 4.90 2.88
N LYS A 243 6.90 4.38 3.56
CA LYS A 243 6.57 4.77 4.93
C LYS A 243 7.72 4.48 5.89
N ILE A 244 8.24 3.25 5.89
CA ILE A 244 9.35 2.88 6.78
C ILE A 244 10.63 3.61 6.39
N ALA A 245 10.94 3.72 5.09
CA ALA A 245 12.08 4.50 4.61
C ALA A 245 12.00 5.97 5.06
N GLY A 246 10.80 6.56 5.06
CA GLY A 246 10.53 7.89 5.62
C GLY A 246 10.93 8.00 7.09
N TYR A 247 10.49 7.05 7.91
CA TYR A 247 10.78 7.02 9.35
C TYR A 247 12.29 6.96 9.65
N VAL A 248 13.04 6.17 8.89
CA VAL A 248 14.47 5.94 9.14
C VAL A 248 15.40 6.84 8.33
N ALA A 249 14.87 7.66 7.42
CA ALA A 249 15.68 8.61 6.65
C ALA A 249 16.44 9.58 7.57
N GLY A 250 17.69 9.90 7.24
CA GLY A 250 18.57 10.74 8.07
C GLY A 250 19.10 10.05 9.33
N THR A 251 18.96 8.73 9.44
CA THR A 251 19.56 7.90 10.50
C THR A 251 20.53 6.88 9.90
N PRO A 252 21.34 6.15 10.70
CA PRO A 252 22.21 5.10 10.19
C PRO A 252 21.45 3.92 9.56
N TYR A 253 20.13 3.85 9.79
CA TYR A 253 19.25 2.83 9.25
C TYR A 253 18.51 3.27 7.96
N ALA A 254 18.91 4.40 7.36
CA ALA A 254 18.35 4.86 6.10
C ALA A 254 18.44 3.75 5.03
N LEU A 255 17.44 3.69 4.14
CA LEU A 255 17.42 2.76 3.03
C LEU A 255 18.71 2.91 2.20
N SER A 256 19.37 1.80 1.87
CA SER A 256 20.62 1.84 1.12
C SER A 256 20.42 2.50 -0.25
N LYS A 257 21.48 3.07 -0.83
CA LYS A 257 21.40 3.74 -2.14
C LYS A 257 20.93 2.80 -3.24
N GLU A 258 21.35 1.53 -3.18
CA GLU A 258 20.98 0.48 -4.14
C GLU A 258 19.48 0.18 -4.04
N LYS A 259 18.96 -0.01 -2.83
CA LYS A 259 17.52 -0.24 -2.61
C LYS A 259 16.69 1.00 -2.95
N MET A 260 17.18 2.20 -2.66
CA MET A 260 16.54 3.45 -3.06
C MET A 260 16.46 3.58 -4.58
N ALA A 261 17.51 3.19 -5.31
CA ALA A 261 17.50 3.18 -6.77
C ALA A 261 16.47 2.19 -7.33
N LEU A 262 16.38 0.97 -6.80
CA LEU A 262 15.37 -0.01 -7.19
C LEU A 262 13.94 0.49 -6.92
N LEU A 263 13.71 1.04 -5.73
CA LEU A 263 12.42 1.61 -5.34
C LEU A 263 12.03 2.77 -6.26
N SER A 264 12.97 3.67 -6.54
CA SER A 264 12.74 4.85 -7.38
C SER A 264 12.49 4.45 -8.83
N GLU A 265 13.21 3.47 -9.36
CA GLU A 265 13.00 2.95 -10.71
C GLU A 265 11.61 2.32 -10.86
N PHE A 266 11.22 1.44 -9.93
CA PHE A 266 9.87 0.86 -9.93
C PHE A 266 8.80 1.96 -9.81
N TYR A 267 8.97 2.91 -8.91
CA TYR A 267 7.95 3.93 -8.67
C TYR A 267 7.83 4.91 -9.85
N GLN A 268 8.94 5.47 -10.35
CA GLN A 268 8.94 6.47 -11.44
C GLN A 268 8.63 5.88 -12.80
N ASN A 269 9.25 4.75 -13.13
CA ASN A 269 9.30 4.22 -14.50
C ASN A 269 8.37 3.03 -14.74
N THR A 270 7.76 2.50 -13.68
CA THR A 270 6.68 1.51 -13.79
C THR A 270 5.38 2.08 -13.21
N TYR A 271 5.29 2.21 -11.88
CA TYR A 271 4.03 2.50 -11.20
C TYR A 271 3.41 3.81 -11.66
N LEU A 272 4.14 4.93 -11.57
CA LEU A 272 3.62 6.24 -11.98
C LEU A 272 3.33 6.30 -13.48
N LYS A 273 4.05 5.55 -14.33
CA LYS A 273 3.75 5.51 -15.78
C LYS A 273 2.44 4.80 -16.12
N THR A 274 1.83 4.08 -15.17
CA THR A 274 0.46 3.55 -15.30
C THR A 274 -0.63 4.59 -15.06
N PHE A 275 -0.27 5.83 -14.68
CA PHE A 275 -1.22 6.90 -14.40
C PHE A 275 -1.39 7.82 -15.60
N ARG A 276 -2.65 8.19 -15.87
CA ARG A 276 -3.01 9.41 -16.58
C ARG A 276 -3.78 10.30 -15.62
N SER A 277 -3.23 11.48 -15.33
CA SER A 277 -3.75 12.34 -14.25
C SER A 277 -3.78 11.55 -12.93
N ARG A 278 -4.89 11.61 -12.18
CA ARG A 278 -5.09 10.87 -10.92
C ARG A 278 -5.69 9.46 -11.09
N TYR A 279 -5.74 8.97 -12.33
CA TYR A 279 -6.39 7.71 -12.68
C TYR A 279 -5.36 6.71 -13.17
N ILE A 280 -5.34 5.54 -12.54
CA ILE A 280 -4.45 4.44 -12.91
C ILE A 280 -5.09 3.55 -13.97
N ASP A 281 -4.26 2.91 -14.77
CA ASP A 281 -4.63 1.87 -15.74
C ASP A 281 -5.37 0.70 -15.07
N PHE A 282 -6.51 0.28 -15.63
CA PHE A 282 -7.29 -0.83 -15.09
C PHE A 282 -6.56 -2.18 -15.17
N ASN A 283 -5.59 -2.33 -16.08
CA ASN A 283 -4.85 -3.57 -16.31
C ASN A 283 -4.04 -4.03 -15.10
N VAL A 284 -3.65 -3.10 -14.20
CA VAL A 284 -2.65 -3.36 -13.17
C VAL A 284 -3.21 -3.55 -11.75
N GLU A 285 -4.53 -3.48 -11.58
CA GLU A 285 -5.20 -3.58 -10.27
C GLU A 285 -5.49 -5.03 -9.82
N GLY A 286 -5.19 -6.02 -10.67
CA GLY A 286 -5.56 -7.42 -10.46
C GLY A 286 -7.07 -7.56 -10.19
N ARG A 287 -7.48 -8.41 -9.24
CA ARG A 287 -8.91 -8.51 -8.88
C ARG A 287 -9.49 -7.23 -8.28
N GLY A 288 -8.62 -6.33 -7.79
CA GLY A 288 -9.03 -5.05 -7.23
C GLY A 288 -9.77 -4.16 -8.22
N VAL A 289 -9.63 -4.41 -9.54
CA VAL A 289 -10.32 -3.68 -10.60
C VAL A 289 -11.84 -3.65 -10.42
N SER A 290 -12.42 -4.67 -9.78
CA SER A 290 -13.88 -4.72 -9.51
C SER A 290 -14.32 -3.90 -8.29
N ARG A 291 -13.40 -3.24 -7.57
CA ARG A 291 -13.73 -2.47 -6.36
C ARG A 291 -14.18 -1.05 -6.73
N PRO A 292 -15.22 -0.50 -6.07
CA PRO A 292 -15.66 0.87 -6.30
C PRO A 292 -14.51 1.88 -6.10
N LYS A 293 -14.40 2.83 -7.02
CA LYS A 293 -13.46 3.96 -7.01
C LYS A 293 -11.98 3.58 -7.11
N VAL A 294 -11.66 2.31 -7.34
CA VAL A 294 -10.28 1.80 -7.26
C VAL A 294 -9.30 2.53 -8.18
N LEU A 295 -9.74 2.95 -9.37
CA LEU A 295 -8.85 3.57 -10.35
C LEU A 295 -8.44 5.00 -9.99
N ARG A 296 -9.18 5.69 -9.12
CA ARG A 296 -8.85 7.06 -8.71
C ARG A 296 -7.96 7.04 -7.47
N LYS A 297 -6.75 7.61 -7.56
CA LYS A 297 -5.75 7.59 -6.48
C LYS A 297 -5.43 9.01 -5.96
N PRO A 298 -6.35 9.67 -5.25
CA PRO A 298 -6.17 11.07 -4.84
C PRO A 298 -5.04 11.26 -3.81
N SER A 299 -4.65 10.20 -3.11
CA SER A 299 -3.65 10.25 -2.05
C SER A 299 -2.22 10.11 -2.55
N GLU A 300 -2.00 9.82 -3.84
CA GLU A 300 -0.66 9.56 -4.38
C GLU A 300 0.29 10.75 -4.21
N LYS A 301 -0.25 11.98 -4.29
CA LYS A 301 0.52 13.21 -4.07
C LYS A 301 1.19 13.29 -2.70
N TYR A 302 0.58 12.72 -1.66
CA TYR A 302 1.16 12.71 -0.32
C TYR A 302 2.33 11.75 -0.24
N ARG A 303 2.24 10.59 -0.91
CA ARG A 303 3.37 9.65 -1.03
C ARG A 303 4.53 10.26 -1.81
N LEU A 304 4.24 11.04 -2.85
CA LEU A 304 5.26 11.77 -3.61
C LEU A 304 5.93 12.88 -2.80
N ASN A 305 5.21 13.56 -1.89
CA ASN A 305 5.83 14.47 -0.93
C ASN A 305 6.84 13.73 -0.03
N SER A 306 6.49 12.53 0.45
CA SER A 306 7.45 11.71 1.20
C SER A 306 8.69 11.35 0.36
N MET A 307 8.52 11.01 -0.92
CA MET A 307 9.65 10.75 -1.83
C MET A 307 10.58 11.95 -2.02
N LYS A 308 10.03 13.16 -2.11
CA LYS A 308 10.84 14.39 -2.18
C LYS A 308 11.74 14.57 -0.95
N GLU A 309 11.29 14.11 0.21
CA GLU A 309 12.05 14.18 1.46
C GLU A 309 13.10 13.06 1.56
N ILE A 310 12.74 11.82 1.20
CA ILE A 310 13.64 10.66 1.35
C ILE A 310 14.66 10.52 0.22
N ASP A 311 14.33 11.00 -0.98
CA ASP A 311 15.18 11.02 -2.16
C ASP A 311 15.26 12.45 -2.72
N ALA A 312 15.78 13.34 -1.87
CA ALA A 312 15.96 14.75 -2.19
C ALA A 312 16.83 14.99 -3.43
N SER A 313 17.68 14.03 -3.80
CA SER A 313 18.51 14.10 -5.01
C SER A 313 17.70 14.08 -6.32
N ASN A 314 16.47 13.56 -6.28
CA ASN A 314 15.52 13.57 -7.41
C ASN A 314 14.27 14.41 -7.12
N ALA A 315 14.33 15.38 -6.19
CA ALA A 315 13.17 16.15 -5.75
C ALA A 315 12.35 16.80 -6.90
N ASP A 316 13.02 17.29 -7.95
CA ASP A 316 12.35 17.89 -9.11
C ASP A 316 11.56 16.86 -9.93
N LYS A 317 12.08 15.63 -10.08
CA LYS A 317 11.35 14.54 -10.74
C LYS A 317 10.12 14.17 -9.93
N TRP A 318 10.26 14.05 -8.61
CA TRP A 318 9.13 13.76 -7.72
C TRP A 318 8.09 14.88 -7.72
N GLU A 319 8.50 16.15 -7.80
CA GLU A 319 7.57 17.28 -7.93
C GLU A 319 6.82 17.27 -9.27
N ASN A 320 7.51 17.00 -10.39
CA ASN A 320 6.85 16.85 -11.69
C ASN A 320 5.76 15.77 -11.65
N GLU A 321 6.10 14.61 -11.07
CA GLU A 321 5.14 13.51 -10.91
C GLU A 321 4.00 13.86 -9.95
N ARG A 322 4.27 14.60 -8.87
CA ARG A 322 3.26 15.07 -7.91
C ARG A 322 2.26 16.01 -8.57
N LEU A 323 2.73 16.96 -9.37
CA LEU A 323 1.88 17.86 -10.14
C LEU A 323 1.02 17.08 -11.15
N ARG A 324 1.61 16.08 -11.83
CA ARG A 324 0.92 15.22 -12.80
C ARG A 324 -0.24 14.45 -12.16
N VAL A 325 0.00 13.74 -11.05
CA VAL A 325 -1.05 12.94 -10.39
C VAL A 325 -2.08 13.77 -9.63
N ASP A 326 -1.77 15.03 -9.27
CA ASP A 326 -2.74 15.96 -8.67
C ASP A 326 -3.51 16.78 -9.73
N SER A 327 -3.30 16.51 -11.02
CA SER A 327 -3.89 17.26 -12.15
C SER A 327 -3.60 18.77 -12.08
N ALA A 328 -2.45 19.16 -11.51
CA ALA A 328 -2.03 20.55 -11.43
C ALA A 328 -1.38 21.02 -12.75
N THR A 329 -1.08 22.30 -12.89
CA THR A 329 -0.35 22.83 -14.05
C THR A 329 1.16 22.75 -13.86
N GLY A 330 1.93 22.87 -14.95
CA GLY A 330 3.40 23.02 -14.89
C GLY A 330 4.18 21.71 -14.79
N PHE A 331 3.55 20.56 -15.06
CA PHE A 331 4.25 19.29 -15.26
C PHE A 331 4.56 19.06 -16.73
N THR A 332 5.52 18.16 -16.98
CA THR A 332 5.87 17.66 -18.30
C THR A 332 5.70 16.14 -18.34
N ILE A 333 5.38 15.63 -19.52
CA ILE A 333 5.33 14.20 -19.82
C ILE A 333 6.25 13.96 -21.02
N ALA A 334 7.31 13.17 -20.81
CA ALA A 334 8.17 12.76 -21.91
C ALA A 334 7.59 11.51 -22.61
N PRO A 335 7.80 11.37 -23.94
CA PRO A 335 7.58 10.11 -24.64
C PRO A 335 8.30 8.96 -23.95
N TYR A 336 7.59 7.84 -23.75
CA TYR A 336 8.14 6.67 -23.07
C TYR A 336 7.45 5.39 -23.56
N HIS A 337 8.20 4.32 -23.73
CA HIS A 337 7.69 3.00 -24.05
C HIS A 337 8.46 1.92 -23.32
N LYS A 338 7.76 0.94 -22.75
CA LYS A 338 8.37 -0.20 -22.09
C LYS A 338 7.51 -1.43 -22.25
N HIS A 339 8.14 -2.51 -22.70
CA HIS A 339 7.57 -3.85 -22.62
C HIS A 339 8.16 -4.58 -21.42
N PHE A 340 7.29 -5.10 -20.57
CA PHE A 340 7.61 -5.88 -19.38
C PHE A 340 7.60 -7.37 -19.73
N TRP A 341 8.76 -7.92 -20.11
CA TRP A 341 8.90 -9.29 -20.59
C TRP A 341 8.69 -10.39 -19.52
N LYS A 342 8.73 -10.03 -18.22
CA LYS A 342 8.31 -10.89 -17.10
C LYS A 342 6.85 -10.67 -16.73
N GLY A 343 6.33 -9.46 -16.96
CA GLY A 343 4.96 -9.09 -16.62
C GLY A 343 3.91 -9.29 -17.70
N ASP A 344 4.31 -9.59 -18.94
CA ASP A 344 3.42 -9.66 -20.12
C ASP A 344 2.52 -8.43 -20.22
N TYR A 345 3.15 -7.25 -20.14
CA TYR A 345 2.48 -5.96 -20.14
C TYR A 345 3.31 -4.91 -20.89
N THR A 346 2.64 -3.94 -21.50
CA THR A 346 3.30 -2.86 -22.23
C THR A 346 2.71 -1.53 -21.81
N ILE A 347 3.59 -0.57 -21.51
CA ILE A 347 3.23 0.84 -21.31
C ILE A 347 3.70 1.64 -22.53
N HIS A 348 2.84 2.54 -23.01
CA HIS A 348 3.22 3.56 -23.97
C HIS A 348 2.64 4.91 -23.56
N VAL A 349 3.51 5.89 -23.35
CA VAL A 349 3.17 7.23 -22.85
C VAL A 349 3.58 8.26 -23.89
N ARG A 350 2.67 9.20 -24.14
CA ARG A 350 2.89 10.43 -24.88
C ARG A 350 2.33 11.62 -24.09
N PRO A 351 2.71 12.87 -24.42
CA PRO A 351 2.17 14.05 -23.73
C PRO A 351 0.63 14.06 -23.72
N GLU A 352 0.00 13.63 -24.80
CA GLU A 352 -1.45 13.70 -25.02
C GLU A 352 -2.21 12.47 -24.50
N TYR A 353 -1.56 11.30 -24.41
CA TYR A 353 -2.24 10.05 -24.07
C TYR A 353 -1.32 9.00 -23.42
N THR A 354 -1.94 8.01 -22.80
CA THR A 354 -1.32 6.72 -22.48
C THR A 354 -2.09 5.60 -23.16
N PHE A 355 -1.39 4.65 -23.78
CA PHE A 355 -1.97 3.46 -24.38
C PHE A 355 -1.19 2.24 -23.90
N ASN A 356 -1.81 1.43 -23.05
CA ASN A 356 -1.15 0.30 -22.41
C ASN A 356 -1.84 -1.00 -22.78
N VAL A 357 -1.10 -2.12 -22.84
CA VAL A 357 -1.62 -3.41 -23.28
C VAL A 357 -1.26 -4.51 -22.28
N ARG A 358 -2.26 -5.25 -21.81
CA ARG A 358 -2.06 -6.46 -20.99
C ARG A 358 -2.29 -7.72 -21.82
N ILE A 359 -1.30 -8.61 -21.81
CA ILE A 359 -1.35 -9.90 -22.48
C ILE A 359 -1.09 -11.02 -21.45
N SER A 360 -0.96 -12.27 -21.90
CA SER A 360 -0.59 -13.40 -21.04
C SER A 360 0.20 -14.46 -21.83
N SER A 361 0.87 -15.35 -21.12
CA SER A 361 1.60 -16.50 -21.68
C SER A 361 1.73 -17.62 -20.67
N LYS A 362 2.35 -18.75 -21.06
CA LYS A 362 2.69 -19.83 -20.11
C LYS A 362 3.64 -19.40 -18.98
N ARG A 363 4.29 -18.24 -19.11
CA ARG A 363 5.18 -17.67 -18.08
C ARG A 363 4.41 -16.88 -17.03
N THR A 364 3.20 -16.42 -17.35
CA THR A 364 2.42 -15.51 -16.51
C THR A 364 1.03 -16.07 -16.20
N LYS A 365 0.35 -15.41 -15.27
CA LYS A 365 -1.05 -15.67 -14.97
C LYS A 365 -1.96 -14.67 -15.67
N ARG A 366 -3.09 -15.17 -16.18
CA ARG A 366 -4.27 -14.37 -16.53
C ARG A 366 -4.79 -13.66 -15.28
N ALA A 367 -5.61 -12.63 -15.47
CA ALA A 367 -6.28 -11.93 -14.37
C ALA A 367 -7.00 -12.92 -13.45
N GLU A 368 -6.98 -12.69 -12.14
CA GLU A 368 -7.60 -13.59 -11.17
C GLU A 368 -9.01 -13.15 -10.77
N ALA A 369 -9.82 -14.14 -10.39
CA ALA A 369 -10.89 -13.95 -9.40
C ALA A 369 -10.42 -14.49 -8.05
N GLY A 370 -11.01 -14.01 -6.96
CA GLY A 370 -10.70 -14.50 -5.62
C GLY A 370 -11.53 -13.75 -4.58
N ASN A 371 -11.94 -14.44 -3.51
CA ASN A 371 -12.78 -13.86 -2.45
C ASN A 371 -14.07 -13.17 -2.97
N ASN A 372 -14.71 -13.74 -3.99
CA ASN A 372 -15.87 -13.16 -4.68
C ASN A 372 -15.61 -11.79 -5.36
N GLU A 373 -14.34 -11.45 -5.63
CA GLU A 373 -13.95 -10.26 -6.37
C GLU A 373 -13.60 -10.62 -7.83
N ASN A 374 -13.76 -9.66 -8.74
CA ASN A 374 -13.46 -9.76 -10.18
C ASN A 374 -14.09 -10.97 -10.89
N LEU A 375 -15.36 -11.25 -10.57
CA LEU A 375 -16.06 -12.44 -11.07
C LEU A 375 -16.13 -12.54 -12.61
N TYR A 376 -16.15 -11.41 -13.32
CA TYR A 376 -16.32 -11.36 -14.78
C TYR A 376 -15.02 -10.99 -15.52
N GLY A 377 -13.87 -10.91 -14.83
CA GLY A 377 -12.58 -10.49 -15.41
C GLY A 377 -11.91 -11.47 -16.37
N ARG A 378 -12.68 -12.37 -17.00
CA ARG A 378 -12.24 -13.55 -17.75
C ARG A 378 -11.30 -13.22 -18.93
N TYR A 379 -11.54 -12.08 -19.59
CA TYR A 379 -10.83 -11.66 -20.81
C TYR A 379 -9.85 -10.49 -20.60
N LEU A 380 -9.63 -10.04 -19.36
CA LEU A 380 -8.74 -8.90 -19.04
C LEU A 380 -7.26 -9.08 -19.45
N SER A 381 -6.84 -10.29 -19.84
CA SER A 381 -5.45 -10.61 -20.22
C SER A 381 -5.31 -11.07 -21.67
N ASP A 382 -6.32 -10.84 -22.50
CA ASP A 382 -6.37 -11.25 -23.92
C ASP A 382 -6.02 -10.11 -24.89
N GLY A 383 -5.08 -9.25 -24.50
CA GLY A 383 -4.76 -8.04 -25.25
C GLY A 383 -5.66 -6.86 -24.89
N ALA A 384 -5.99 -6.71 -23.61
CA ALA A 384 -6.75 -5.58 -23.12
C ALA A 384 -5.94 -4.29 -23.27
N THR A 385 -6.53 -3.30 -23.93
CA THR A 385 -5.94 -1.99 -24.22
C THR A 385 -6.55 -0.93 -23.33
N ASN A 386 -5.74 -0.22 -22.55
CA ASN A 386 -6.17 0.92 -21.75
C ASN A 386 -5.69 2.21 -22.42
N LEU A 387 -6.62 2.96 -23.01
CA LEU A 387 -6.38 4.28 -23.62
C LEU A 387 -6.92 5.39 -22.72
N GLN A 388 -6.05 6.27 -22.23
CA GLN A 388 -6.44 7.41 -21.42
C GLN A 388 -5.82 8.70 -21.98
N LEU A 389 -6.64 9.71 -22.24
CA LEU A 389 -6.22 11.05 -22.65
C LEU A 389 -6.39 12.03 -21.47
N ASN A 390 -7.53 11.94 -20.78
CA ASN A 390 -7.91 12.79 -19.66
C ASN A 390 -7.73 12.08 -18.30
N GLY A 391 -7.76 10.74 -18.29
CA GLY A 391 -7.65 9.90 -17.10
C GLY A 391 -8.92 9.11 -16.76
N PRO A 392 -10.12 9.73 -16.63
CA PRO A 392 -11.30 9.04 -16.11
C PRO A 392 -12.07 8.21 -17.14
N GLU A 393 -11.53 7.92 -18.32
CA GLU A 393 -12.22 7.20 -19.42
C GLU A 393 -12.87 5.89 -18.97
N TYR A 394 -12.24 5.15 -18.06
CA TYR A 394 -12.75 3.88 -17.52
C TYR A 394 -13.12 3.97 -16.02
N TYR A 395 -13.14 5.16 -15.44
CA TYR A 395 -13.35 5.30 -14.00
C TYR A 395 -14.76 4.84 -13.59
N ASN A 396 -14.81 3.81 -12.73
CA ASN A 396 -16.05 3.17 -12.27
C ASN A 396 -16.95 2.60 -13.37
N ILE A 397 -16.41 2.31 -14.55
CA ILE A 397 -17.19 1.66 -15.62
C ILE A 397 -17.44 0.17 -15.34
N MET A 398 -16.59 -0.48 -14.53
CA MET A 398 -16.60 -1.93 -14.28
C MET A 398 -17.96 -2.53 -13.93
N PRO A 399 -18.84 -1.90 -13.11
CA PRO A 399 -20.15 -2.46 -12.80
C PRO A 399 -21.14 -2.48 -13.98
N VAL A 400 -20.87 -1.71 -15.04
CA VAL A 400 -21.72 -1.59 -16.24
C VAL A 400 -20.97 -1.97 -17.50
N TRP A 401 -19.82 -2.63 -17.35
CA TRP A 401 -19.04 -3.13 -18.47
C TRP A 401 -19.71 -4.38 -19.03
N GLU A 402 -19.65 -4.52 -20.34
CA GLU A 402 -19.82 -5.79 -21.01
C GLU A 402 -18.44 -6.45 -21.09
N TRP A 403 -18.24 -7.50 -20.30
CA TRP A 403 -16.93 -8.04 -19.96
C TRP A 403 -16.31 -8.93 -21.03
N ASP A 404 -17.08 -9.37 -22.03
CA ASP A 404 -16.53 -9.93 -23.27
C ASP A 404 -16.10 -8.87 -24.30
N LYS A 405 -16.34 -7.58 -24.00
CA LYS A 405 -15.95 -6.42 -24.82
C LYS A 405 -14.98 -5.49 -24.10
N ILE A 406 -14.07 -6.07 -23.31
CA ILE A 406 -12.90 -5.33 -22.79
C ILE A 406 -12.18 -4.65 -23.98
N PRO A 407 -11.85 -3.35 -23.91
CA PRO A 407 -11.27 -2.64 -25.03
C PRO A 407 -10.03 -3.36 -25.56
N GLY A 408 -10.02 -3.65 -26.86
CA GLY A 408 -8.89 -4.27 -27.57
C GLY A 408 -8.86 -5.79 -27.59
N VAL A 409 -9.69 -6.50 -26.82
CA VAL A 409 -9.69 -7.98 -26.82
C VAL A 409 -10.35 -8.55 -28.08
N THR A 410 -10.13 -9.84 -28.33
CA THR A 410 -10.89 -10.63 -29.30
C THR A 410 -11.48 -11.81 -28.54
N ALA A 411 -12.80 -11.86 -28.41
CA ALA A 411 -13.50 -12.87 -27.64
C ALA A 411 -14.79 -13.27 -28.36
N ALA A 412 -15.40 -14.39 -27.93
CA ALA A 412 -16.73 -14.77 -28.37
C ALA A 412 -17.76 -13.81 -27.76
N ASP A 413 -18.69 -13.32 -28.58
CA ASP A 413 -19.80 -12.50 -28.13
C ASP A 413 -20.88 -13.37 -27.46
N ARG A 414 -21.18 -13.10 -26.19
CA ARG A 414 -22.10 -13.87 -25.37
C ARG A 414 -23.31 -13.03 -24.99
N ALA A 415 -24.48 -13.67 -24.91
CA ALA A 415 -25.70 -13.02 -24.42
C ALA A 415 -25.58 -12.55 -22.96
N GLU A 416 -24.76 -13.24 -22.16
CA GLU A 416 -24.42 -12.88 -20.78
C GLU A 416 -22.93 -13.09 -20.54
N ASP A 417 -22.33 -12.19 -19.74
CA ASP A 417 -20.93 -12.27 -19.36
C ASP A 417 -20.61 -13.55 -18.57
N LEU A 418 -19.55 -14.24 -19.01
CA LEU A 418 -19.10 -15.46 -18.35
C LEU A 418 -18.29 -15.16 -17.10
N LYS A 419 -18.64 -15.84 -16.00
CA LYS A 419 -17.83 -15.81 -14.80
C LYS A 419 -16.51 -16.55 -14.99
N MET A 420 -15.50 -16.08 -14.29
CA MET A 420 -14.26 -16.80 -14.07
C MET A 420 -14.53 -18.06 -13.25
N THR A 421 -13.91 -19.18 -13.64
CA THR A 421 -14.05 -20.48 -12.97
C THR A 421 -12.82 -20.85 -12.15
N VAL A 422 -11.67 -20.23 -12.43
CA VAL A 422 -10.41 -20.44 -11.73
C VAL A 422 -10.14 -19.26 -10.79
N ASN A 423 -9.92 -19.55 -9.51
CA ASN A 423 -9.49 -18.56 -8.53
C ASN A 423 -7.96 -18.44 -8.49
N TRP A 424 -7.46 -17.27 -8.10
CA TRP A 424 -6.03 -16.97 -7.87
C TRP A 424 -5.13 -17.11 -9.11
N GLY A 425 -5.69 -16.89 -10.29
CA GLY A 425 -4.93 -16.76 -11.54
C GLY A 425 -4.73 -18.08 -12.28
N GLU A 426 -5.31 -18.16 -13.47
CA GLU A 426 -5.06 -19.23 -14.44
C GLU A 426 -3.76 -18.97 -15.21
N THR A 427 -2.96 -20.00 -15.50
CA THR A 427 -1.74 -19.83 -16.32
C THR A 427 -2.14 -19.56 -17.77
N GLY A 428 -1.44 -18.65 -18.46
CA GLY A 428 -1.68 -18.43 -19.89
C GLY A 428 -1.35 -19.67 -20.73
N HIS A 429 -1.93 -19.78 -21.93
CA HIS A 429 -1.89 -21.02 -22.73
C HIS A 429 -0.88 -20.99 -23.88
N ASN A 430 -0.32 -19.82 -24.19
CA ASN A 430 0.54 -19.58 -25.34
C ASN A 430 2.00 -19.30 -24.94
N ASP A 431 2.94 -19.72 -25.79
CA ASP A 431 4.37 -19.39 -25.61
C ASP A 431 4.71 -18.01 -26.20
N PHE A 432 4.05 -17.64 -27.30
CA PHE A 432 4.31 -16.41 -28.04
C PHE A 432 3.51 -15.24 -27.45
N ALA A 433 4.15 -14.50 -26.56
CA ALA A 433 3.71 -13.21 -26.06
C ALA A 433 4.97 -12.39 -25.76
N GLY A 434 5.01 -11.14 -26.18
CA GLY A 434 6.17 -10.30 -25.94
C GLY A 434 6.15 -9.01 -26.73
N GLY A 435 7.27 -8.30 -26.70
CA GLY A 435 7.45 -7.06 -27.44
C GLY A 435 8.89 -6.62 -27.55
N VAL A 436 9.13 -5.71 -28.48
CA VAL A 436 10.40 -4.98 -28.65
C VAL A 436 10.20 -3.54 -28.18
N SER A 437 11.21 -2.98 -27.51
CA SER A 437 11.19 -1.60 -27.04
C SER A 437 12.59 -0.99 -27.19
N ASP A 438 12.66 0.26 -27.63
CA ASP A 438 13.87 1.10 -27.56
C ASP A 438 13.80 2.15 -26.43
N GLY A 439 12.75 2.09 -25.60
CA GLY A 439 12.47 3.08 -24.54
C GLY A 439 11.51 4.19 -24.94
N THR A 440 11.23 4.38 -26.24
CA THR A 440 10.36 5.45 -26.77
C THR A 440 9.26 4.92 -27.69
N TYR A 441 9.60 3.95 -28.54
CA TYR A 441 8.76 3.24 -29.48
C TYR A 441 8.87 1.73 -29.25
N GLY A 442 7.97 0.99 -29.88
CA GLY A 442 8.06 -0.45 -29.87
C GLY A 442 6.87 -1.12 -30.51
N ALA A 443 6.81 -2.44 -30.33
CA ALA A 443 5.70 -3.27 -30.76
C ALA A 443 5.46 -4.39 -29.75
N THR A 444 4.22 -4.83 -29.62
CA THR A 444 3.82 -5.95 -28.76
C THR A 444 2.99 -6.92 -29.59
N ALA A 445 3.22 -8.22 -29.40
CA ALA A 445 2.49 -9.28 -30.08
C ALA A 445 2.05 -10.36 -29.09
N TYR A 446 0.89 -10.94 -29.38
CA TYR A 446 0.22 -11.93 -28.53
C TYR A 446 -0.50 -12.96 -29.40
N GLN A 447 -0.16 -14.22 -29.21
CA GLN A 447 -0.90 -15.34 -29.80
C GLN A 447 -2.00 -15.79 -28.83
N LEU A 448 -3.20 -15.27 -29.02
CA LEU A 448 -4.39 -15.68 -28.28
C LEU A 448 -4.73 -17.13 -28.59
N ALA A 449 -4.98 -17.90 -27.53
CA ALA A 449 -5.57 -19.23 -27.57
C ALA A 449 -6.31 -19.45 -26.23
N TYR A 450 -7.59 -19.06 -26.16
CA TYR A 450 -8.39 -19.16 -24.94
C TYR A 450 -9.88 -19.27 -25.26
N ASP A 451 -10.62 -20.07 -24.48
CA ASP A 451 -12.07 -20.29 -24.66
C ASP A 451 -12.48 -20.65 -26.09
N GLY A 452 -11.67 -21.45 -26.78
CA GLY A 452 -11.92 -21.85 -28.17
C GLY A 452 -11.67 -20.74 -29.20
N VAL A 453 -11.26 -19.55 -28.80
CA VAL A 453 -10.85 -18.46 -29.71
C VAL A 453 -9.34 -18.46 -29.90
N ARG A 454 -8.91 -18.36 -31.16
CA ARG A 454 -7.50 -18.16 -31.54
C ARG A 454 -7.33 -16.91 -32.39
N ALA A 455 -6.24 -16.18 -32.16
CA ALA A 455 -5.88 -15.02 -32.97
C ALA A 455 -4.39 -14.66 -32.79
N LYS A 456 -3.80 -14.03 -33.80
CA LYS A 456 -2.52 -13.31 -33.68
C LYS A 456 -2.83 -11.82 -33.57
N LYS A 457 -2.56 -11.23 -32.40
CA LYS A 457 -2.82 -9.83 -32.09
C LYS A 457 -1.50 -9.09 -31.98
N ALA A 458 -1.41 -7.91 -32.59
CA ALA A 458 -0.22 -7.06 -32.49
C ALA A 458 -0.60 -5.59 -32.36
N TRP A 459 0.24 -4.84 -31.65
CA TRP A 459 0.13 -3.39 -31.46
C TRP A 459 1.49 -2.75 -31.79
N PHE A 460 1.50 -1.78 -32.69
CA PHE A 460 2.68 -1.02 -33.09
C PHE A 460 2.52 0.41 -32.61
N PHE A 461 3.47 0.88 -31.80
CA PHE A 461 3.32 2.12 -31.04
C PHE A 461 4.19 3.23 -31.61
N PHE A 462 3.54 4.27 -32.15
CA PHE A 462 4.18 5.48 -32.68
C PHE A 462 3.79 6.70 -31.85
N ASP A 463 4.02 7.91 -32.35
CA ASP A 463 3.74 9.13 -31.59
C ASP A 463 2.27 9.56 -31.62
N LYS A 464 1.62 9.47 -32.79
CA LYS A 464 0.26 9.98 -32.98
C LYS A 464 -0.76 8.86 -33.12
N GLU A 465 -0.29 7.63 -33.30
CA GLU A 465 -1.10 6.49 -33.60
C GLU A 465 -0.56 5.21 -32.96
N ILE A 466 -1.49 4.28 -32.71
CA ILE A 466 -1.20 2.89 -32.40
C ILE A 466 -1.89 2.05 -33.47
N VAL A 467 -1.11 1.28 -34.23
CA VAL A 467 -1.68 0.34 -35.21
C VAL A 467 -1.98 -0.96 -34.50
N ALA A 468 -3.26 -1.29 -34.34
CA ALA A 468 -3.71 -2.58 -33.81
C ALA A 468 -4.07 -3.52 -34.97
N MET A 469 -3.43 -4.68 -35.03
CA MET A 469 -3.65 -5.69 -36.06
C MET A 469 -4.11 -7.02 -35.45
N GLY A 470 -5.04 -7.67 -36.15
CA GLY A 470 -5.47 -9.03 -35.87
C GLY A 470 -5.34 -9.88 -37.13
N ALA A 471 -4.78 -11.08 -37.01
CA ALA A 471 -4.65 -12.04 -38.10
C ALA A 471 -4.98 -13.46 -37.60
N ASP A 472 -5.35 -14.35 -38.53
CA ASP A 472 -5.66 -15.75 -38.24
C ASP A 472 -6.68 -15.92 -37.10
N ILE A 473 -7.70 -15.05 -37.13
CA ILE A 473 -8.80 -15.06 -36.16
C ILE A 473 -9.72 -16.23 -36.52
N GLY A 474 -9.88 -17.16 -35.58
CA GLY A 474 -10.69 -18.34 -35.76
C GLY A 474 -11.22 -18.88 -34.45
N THR A 475 -12.09 -19.87 -34.58
CA THR A 475 -12.62 -20.63 -33.45
C THR A 475 -12.40 -22.12 -33.68
N ASP A 476 -12.07 -22.84 -32.60
CA ASP A 476 -11.89 -24.30 -32.59
C ASP A 476 -13.22 -25.02 -32.26
N SER A 477 -14.27 -24.27 -31.92
CA SER A 477 -15.59 -24.76 -31.50
C SER A 477 -16.70 -23.98 -32.21
N ILE A 478 -17.90 -24.57 -32.35
CA ILE A 478 -19.12 -23.78 -32.53
C ILE A 478 -19.35 -23.07 -31.20
N LEU A 479 -18.92 -21.81 -31.09
CA LEU A 479 -18.89 -21.02 -29.84
C LEU A 479 -20.27 -20.73 -29.30
#